data_AF-A0A7W4F1S7-F1
#
_entry.id   AF-A0A7W4F1S7-F1
#
_cell.length_a   1.000
_cell.length_b   1.000
_cell.length_c   1.000
_cell.angle_alpha   90.00
_cell.angle_beta   90.00
_cell.angle_gamma   90.00
#
_symmetry.space_group_name_H-M   'P 1'
#
loop_
_entity.id
_entity.type
_entity.pdbx_description
1 polymer ?
#
loop_
_entity_poly.entity_id
_entity_poly.type
_entity_poly.pdbx_seq_one_letter_code
_entity_poly.pdbx_strand_id
1 'polypeptide(L)'
;MKLSDRHPNDRPREKLARYGTARLSDLELLMAVIGSGNKQADVGKIAREVLKILRQKGGDVSYDDLRSVVGLGEAKIPVIVASLELARRYLLDSDQPIIDSPEKVVELLADIRDKKQEYFVCLTLDGANRLIAKRVVTIGTLTASLVHPREVFADAITDRPAS
;
A
#
# COMPACT_ATOMS: atom_id res chain seq x y z
N MET A 1 18.03 27.83 -6.89
CA MET A 1 16.88 28.64 -7.33
C MET A 1 15.78 28.50 -6.31
N LYS A 2 15.31 29.60 -5.71
CA LYS A 2 14.23 29.57 -4.71
C LYS A 2 12.90 29.35 -5.44
N LEU A 3 11.91 28.79 -4.75
CA LEU A 3 10.60 28.53 -5.35
C LEU A 3 9.91 29.82 -5.83
N SER A 4 10.19 30.94 -5.16
CA SER A 4 9.75 32.28 -5.54
C SER A 4 10.23 32.70 -6.94
N ASP A 5 11.35 32.15 -7.38
CA ASP A 5 12.02 32.55 -8.62
C ASP A 5 11.48 31.76 -9.83
N ARG A 6 10.67 30.73 -9.59
CA ARG A 6 10.00 29.97 -10.65
C ARG A 6 8.81 30.75 -11.19
N HIS A 7 8.58 30.61 -12.49
CA HIS A 7 7.35 31.08 -13.10
C HIS A 7 6.15 30.48 -12.33
N PRO A 8 5.07 31.24 -12.08
CA PRO A 8 3.93 30.77 -11.26
C PRO A 8 3.38 29.41 -11.71
N ASN A 9 3.35 29.15 -13.02
CA ASN A 9 2.91 27.88 -13.60
C ASN A 9 3.86 26.69 -13.41
N ASP A 10 5.11 26.94 -13.02
CA ASP A 10 6.14 25.92 -12.79
C ASP A 10 6.33 25.59 -11.30
N ARG A 11 5.52 26.24 -10.44
CA ARG A 11 5.43 25.88 -9.05
C ARG A 11 4.70 24.53 -8.92
N PRO A 12 5.10 23.65 -7.99
CA PRO A 12 4.63 22.27 -7.98
C PRO A 12 3.11 22.10 -7.92
N ARG A 13 2.39 22.88 -7.09
CA ARG A 13 0.92 22.75 -6.96
C ARG A 13 0.20 23.21 -8.22
N GLU A 14 0.66 24.30 -8.81
CA GLU A 14 0.12 24.88 -10.04
C GLU A 14 0.42 23.97 -11.24
N LYS A 15 1.64 23.43 -11.32
CA LYS A 15 2.06 22.44 -12.31
C LYS A 15 1.23 21.16 -12.18
N LEU A 16 1.00 20.69 -10.96
CA LEU A 16 0.15 19.53 -10.66
C LEU A 16 -1.30 19.76 -11.12
N ALA A 17 -1.87 20.92 -10.81
CA ALA A 17 -3.23 21.27 -11.21
C ALA A 17 -3.39 21.36 -12.74
N ARG A 18 -2.36 21.85 -13.45
CA ARG A 18 -2.41 22.07 -14.90
C ARG A 18 -2.10 20.84 -15.73
N TYR A 19 -1.16 20.00 -15.28
CA TYR A 19 -0.62 18.91 -16.09
C TYR A 19 -0.76 17.52 -15.45
N GLY A 20 -1.29 17.43 -14.24
CA GLY A 20 -1.39 16.18 -13.49
C GLY A 20 -0.05 15.69 -12.94
N THR A 21 -0.10 14.57 -12.22
CA THR A 21 1.05 13.98 -11.51
C THR A 21 2.17 13.51 -12.45
N ALA A 22 1.83 13.06 -13.66
CA ALA A 22 2.77 12.48 -14.62
C ALA A 22 3.91 13.43 -15.06
N ARG A 23 3.73 14.75 -14.89
CA ARG A 23 4.76 15.76 -15.23
C ARG A 23 5.63 16.18 -14.05
N LEU A 24 5.37 15.66 -12.85
CA LEU A 24 6.12 16.01 -11.65
C LEU A 24 7.11 14.90 -11.32
N SER A 25 8.32 15.29 -10.92
CA SER A 25 9.25 14.36 -10.26
C SER A 25 8.79 14.07 -8.82
N ASP A 26 9.27 12.99 -8.22
CA ASP A 26 9.04 12.67 -6.79
C ASP A 26 9.32 13.87 -5.88
N LEU A 27 10.40 14.59 -6.19
CA LEU A 27 10.79 15.78 -5.46
C LEU A 27 9.72 16.88 -5.58
N GLU A 28 9.17 17.10 -6.78
CA GLU A 28 8.12 18.09 -7.00
C GLU A 28 6.80 17.67 -6.37
N LEU A 29 6.45 16.38 -6.42
CA LEU A 29 5.27 15.85 -5.71
C LEU A 29 5.38 16.12 -4.20
N LEU A 30 6.55 15.85 -3.63
CA LEU A 30 6.78 16.07 -2.21
C LEU A 30 6.80 17.56 -1.85
N MET A 31 7.36 18.41 -2.72
CA MET A 31 7.26 19.87 -2.57
C MET A 31 5.80 20.34 -2.62
N ALA A 32 4.95 19.73 -3.45
CA ALA A 32 3.52 20.06 -3.52
C ALA A 32 2.79 19.67 -2.22
N VAL A 33 3.10 18.51 -1.64
CA VAL A 33 2.57 18.08 -0.34
C VAL A 33 3.00 19.04 0.78
N ILE A 34 4.30 19.33 0.88
CA ILE A 34 4.88 20.21 1.92
C ILE A 34 4.41 21.67 1.76
N GLY A 35 4.18 22.10 0.52
CA GLY A 35 3.63 23.41 0.14
C GLY A 35 4.66 24.53 0.11
N SER A 36 5.27 24.83 1.25
CA SER A 36 6.18 25.98 1.40
C SER A 36 7.41 25.66 2.25
N GLY A 37 8.45 26.49 2.13
CA GLY A 37 9.59 26.48 3.04
C GLY A 37 9.32 27.34 4.27
N ASN A 38 10.36 27.57 5.06
CA ASN A 38 10.36 28.53 6.16
C ASN A 38 11.71 29.28 6.22
N LYS A 39 11.95 30.02 7.30
CA LYS A 39 13.20 30.78 7.48
C LYS A 39 14.46 29.88 7.59
N GLN A 40 14.31 28.63 8.02
CA GLN A 40 15.43 27.69 8.20
C GLN A 40 15.79 26.95 6.90
N ALA A 41 14.80 26.59 6.08
CA ALA A 41 15.01 25.86 4.84
C ALA A 41 13.93 26.14 3.78
N ASP A 42 14.33 26.20 2.52
CA ASP A 42 13.40 26.23 1.39
C ASP A 42 12.72 24.86 1.21
N VAL A 43 11.54 24.86 0.58
CA VAL A 43 10.74 23.64 0.38
C VAL A 43 11.50 22.55 -0.39
N GLY A 44 12.38 22.93 -1.32
CA GLY A 44 13.17 21.98 -2.09
C GLY A 44 14.21 21.28 -1.22
N LYS A 45 14.85 22.00 -0.29
CA LYS A 45 15.76 21.39 0.69
C LYS A 45 15.02 20.44 1.62
N ILE A 46 13.89 20.87 2.18
CA ILE A 46 13.06 20.02 3.06
C ILE A 46 12.62 18.75 2.31
N ALA A 47 12.10 18.91 1.09
CA ALA A 47 11.63 17.78 0.28
C ALA A 47 12.76 16.80 -0.06
N ARG A 48 13.98 17.27 -0.35
CA ARG A 48 15.12 16.38 -0.61
C ARG A 48 15.47 15.50 0.59
N GLU A 49 15.48 16.07 1.80
CA GLU A 49 15.78 15.31 3.02
C GLU A 49 14.68 14.29 3.33
N VAL A 50 13.40 14.70 3.23
CA VAL A 50 12.28 13.77 3.40
C VAL A 50 12.32 12.65 2.36
N LEU A 51 12.59 12.96 1.09
CA LEU A 51 12.69 11.95 0.02
C LEU A 51 13.82 10.96 0.28
N LYS A 52 14.94 11.41 0.87
CA LYS A 52 16.04 10.53 1.28
C LYS A 52 15.60 9.54 2.35
N ILE A 53 14.88 10.00 3.37
CA ILE A 53 14.34 9.14 4.43
C ILE A 53 13.35 8.12 3.84
N LEU A 54 12.43 8.57 2.98
CA LEU A 54 11.47 7.69 2.30
C LEU A 54 12.16 6.62 1.44
N ARG A 55 13.25 6.96 0.74
CA ARG A 55 14.01 5.99 -0.04
C ARG A 55 14.74 4.96 0.83
N GLN A 56 15.13 5.34 2.04
CA GLN A 56 15.84 4.45 2.97
C GLN A 56 14.89 3.51 3.72
N LYS A 57 13.71 4.02 4.11
CA LYS A 57 12.75 3.30 4.96
C LYS A 57 11.51 2.78 4.23
N GLY A 58 11.25 3.22 3.01
CA GLY A 58 10.05 2.83 2.27
C GLY A 58 8.76 3.30 2.95
N GLY A 59 7.80 2.38 3.08
CA GLY A 59 6.49 2.62 3.71
C GLY A 59 6.51 2.73 5.24
N ASP A 60 7.62 2.35 5.90
CA ASP A 60 7.72 2.29 7.37
C ASP A 60 8.22 3.61 8.00
N VAL A 61 8.09 4.73 7.29
CA VAL A 61 8.48 6.04 7.80
C VAL A 61 7.56 6.47 8.94
N SER A 62 8.14 6.65 10.12
CA SER A 62 7.44 7.10 11.32
C SER A 62 7.43 8.63 11.46
N TYR A 63 6.63 9.13 12.40
CA TYR A 63 6.64 10.55 12.78
C TYR A 63 8.04 11.02 13.20
N ASP A 64 8.70 10.22 14.04
CA ASP A 64 10.00 10.58 14.63
C ASP A 64 11.12 10.62 13.60
N ASP A 65 11.02 9.82 12.55
CA ASP A 65 11.98 9.85 11.44
C ASP A 65 12.01 11.23 10.77
N LEU A 66 10.83 11.78 10.54
CA LEU A 66 10.66 13.08 9.88
C LEU A 66 10.97 14.25 10.81
N ARG A 67 10.89 14.06 12.13
CA ARG A 67 11.21 15.08 13.14
C ARG A 67 12.67 15.55 13.05
N SER A 68 13.56 14.70 12.54
CA SER A 68 14.97 15.02 12.33
C SER A 68 15.23 16.01 11.18
N VAL A 69 14.24 16.28 10.31
CA VAL A 69 14.41 17.12 9.13
C VAL A 69 14.35 18.61 9.47
N VAL A 70 15.50 19.29 9.35
CA VAL A 70 15.60 20.73 9.58
C VAL A 70 14.65 21.51 8.67
N GLY A 71 13.80 22.33 9.28
CA GLY A 71 12.82 23.15 8.58
C GLY A 71 11.49 22.44 8.27
N LEU A 72 11.34 21.15 8.57
CA LEU A 72 10.05 20.48 8.54
C LEU A 72 9.30 20.76 9.85
N GLY A 73 8.37 21.71 9.81
CA GLY A 73 7.59 22.07 11.01
C GLY A 73 6.65 20.94 11.45
N GLU A 74 6.39 20.86 12.75
CA GLU A 74 5.51 19.85 13.37
C GLU A 74 4.14 19.74 12.68
N ALA A 75 3.58 20.82 12.15
CA ALA A 75 2.30 20.78 11.44
C ALA A 75 2.35 20.05 10.08
N LYS A 76 3.54 19.90 9.47
CA LYS A 76 3.72 19.27 8.16
C LYS A 76 4.06 17.78 8.26
N ILE A 77 4.57 17.33 9.40
CA ILE A 77 4.88 15.91 9.62
C ILE A 77 3.61 15.04 9.55
N PRO A 78 2.51 15.33 10.29
CA PRO A 78 1.27 14.56 10.21
C PRO A 78 0.70 14.50 8.80
N VAL A 79 0.82 15.58 8.02
CA VAL A 79 0.33 15.64 6.63
C VAL A 79 1.05 14.60 5.78
N ILE A 80 2.37 14.49 5.90
CA ILE A 80 3.16 13.50 5.14
C ILE A 80 2.81 12.09 5.60
N VAL A 81 2.85 11.83 6.91
CA VAL A 81 2.55 10.51 7.49
C VAL A 81 1.15 10.04 7.10
N ALA A 82 0.13 10.90 7.22
CA ALA A 82 -1.23 10.58 6.83
C ALA A 82 -1.36 10.33 5.32
N SER A 83 -0.65 11.08 4.48
CA SER A 83 -0.67 10.87 3.03
C SER A 83 -0.10 9.50 2.65
N LEU A 84 1.00 9.09 3.30
CA LEU A 84 1.61 7.78 3.09
C LEU A 84 0.70 6.65 3.59
N GLU A 85 0.08 6.81 4.77
CA GLU A 85 -0.83 5.81 5.31
C GLU A 85 -2.10 5.66 4.46
N LEU A 86 -2.65 6.76 3.93
CA LEU A 86 -3.76 6.69 2.97
C LEU A 86 -3.35 5.98 1.69
N ALA A 87 -2.17 6.30 1.14
CA ALA A 87 -1.65 5.58 -0.01
C ALA A 87 -1.48 4.08 0.30
N ARG A 88 -1.00 3.74 1.50
CA ARG A 88 -0.90 2.36 1.95
C ARG A 88 -2.27 1.69 1.96
N ARG A 89 -3.27 2.24 2.64
CA ARG A 89 -4.61 1.64 2.77
C ARG A 89 -5.40 1.49 1.48
N TYR A 90 -5.26 2.42 0.55
CA TYR A 90 -6.13 2.49 -0.62
C TYR A 90 -5.44 2.13 -1.93
N LEU A 91 -4.10 2.11 -1.97
CA LEU A 91 -3.34 1.85 -3.19
C LEU A 91 -2.40 0.65 -3.08
N LEU A 92 -2.03 0.20 -1.87
CA LEU A 92 -1.06 -0.88 -1.64
C LEU A 92 -1.63 -2.05 -0.83
N ASP A 93 -2.46 -1.76 0.17
CA ASP A 93 -3.35 -2.72 0.79
C ASP A 93 -4.54 -2.83 -0.16
N SER A 94 -4.64 -3.96 -0.86
CA SER A 94 -5.96 -4.43 -1.23
C SER A 94 -6.77 -4.60 0.07
N ASP A 95 -8.09 -4.41 0.04
CA ASP A 95 -9.02 -4.78 1.15
C ASP A 95 -8.97 -6.30 1.48
N GLN A 96 -7.91 -6.98 1.08
CA GLN A 96 -7.73 -8.41 1.25
C GLN A 96 -7.37 -8.71 2.72
N PRO A 97 -8.11 -9.64 3.32
CA PRO A 97 -7.89 -10.03 4.70
C PRO A 97 -6.48 -10.63 4.87
N ILE A 98 -5.77 -10.19 5.90
CA ILE A 98 -4.51 -10.82 6.35
C ILE A 98 -4.88 -12.07 7.16
N ILE A 99 -4.40 -13.24 6.73
CA ILE A 99 -4.59 -14.53 7.37
C ILE A 99 -3.32 -14.90 8.16
N ASP A 100 -3.24 -14.41 9.38
CA ASP A 100 -2.13 -14.68 10.31
C ASP A 100 -2.48 -15.72 11.39
N SER A 101 -3.70 -16.27 11.37
CA SER A 101 -4.16 -17.27 12.32
C SER A 101 -5.20 -18.23 11.71
N PRO A 102 -5.32 -19.47 12.23
CA PRO A 102 -6.36 -20.41 11.80
C PRO A 102 -7.78 -19.88 12.01
N GLU A 103 -8.01 -19.06 13.04
CA GLU A 103 -9.33 -18.48 13.34
C GLU A 103 -9.81 -17.59 12.19
N LYS A 104 -8.91 -16.80 11.60
CA LYS A 104 -9.23 -15.97 10.42
C LYS A 104 -9.57 -16.82 9.19
N VAL A 105 -8.94 -17.99 9.02
CA VAL A 105 -9.33 -18.95 7.97
C VAL A 105 -10.77 -19.41 8.21
N VAL A 106 -11.13 -19.76 9.45
CA VAL A 106 -12.48 -20.21 9.81
C VAL A 106 -13.53 -19.12 9.57
N GLU A 107 -13.21 -17.85 9.87
CA GLU A 107 -14.09 -16.72 9.57
C GLU A 107 -14.35 -16.57 8.07
N LEU A 108 -13.31 -16.71 7.24
CA LEU A 108 -13.42 -16.63 5.78
C LEU A 108 -14.18 -17.80 5.14
N LEU A 109 -14.32 -18.92 5.86
CA LEU A 109 -15.05 -20.11 5.45
C LEU A 109 -16.46 -20.20 6.08
N ALA A 110 -16.95 -19.14 6.71
CA ALA A 110 -18.26 -19.14 7.37
C ALA A 110 -19.43 -19.45 6.42
N ASP A 111 -19.30 -19.12 5.14
CA ASP A 111 -20.30 -19.38 4.07
C ASP A 111 -20.51 -20.88 3.76
N ILE A 112 -19.53 -21.73 4.07
CA ILE A 112 -19.61 -23.18 3.86
C ILE A 112 -19.91 -23.97 5.14
N ARG A 113 -19.98 -23.30 6.30
CA ARG A 113 -20.14 -23.92 7.63
C ARG A 113 -21.35 -24.85 7.74
N ASP A 114 -22.49 -24.42 7.20
CA ASP A 114 -23.77 -25.14 7.34
C ASP A 114 -24.13 -25.96 6.09
N LYS A 115 -23.18 -26.13 5.17
CA LYS A 115 -23.42 -26.90 3.95
C LYS A 115 -23.42 -28.40 4.27
N LYS A 116 -24.31 -29.13 3.60
CA LYS A 116 -24.48 -30.59 3.78
C LYS A 116 -23.48 -31.44 2.97
N GLN A 117 -22.69 -30.80 2.11
CA GLN A 117 -21.68 -31.44 1.28
C GLN A 117 -20.29 -31.05 1.78
N GLU A 118 -19.29 -31.89 1.53
CA GLU A 118 -17.90 -31.56 1.85
C GLU A 118 -17.33 -30.55 0.83
N TYR A 119 -16.60 -29.55 1.31
CA TYR A 119 -15.94 -28.56 0.46
C TYR A 119 -14.44 -28.62 0.66
N PHE A 120 -13.69 -28.76 -0.43
CA PHE A 120 -12.25 -28.53 -0.43
C PHE A 120 -11.97 -27.14 -0.99
N VAL A 121 -11.43 -26.25 -0.15
CA VAL A 121 -11.19 -24.84 -0.49
C VAL A 121 -9.68 -24.57 -0.48
N CYS A 122 -9.19 -23.92 -1.52
CA CYS A 122 -7.83 -23.40 -1.61
C CYS A 122 -7.86 -21.88 -1.38
N LEU A 123 -7.04 -21.41 -0.46
CA LEU A 123 -6.77 -19.99 -0.23
C LEU A 123 -5.33 -19.73 -0.67
N THR A 124 -5.12 -18.79 -1.58
CA THR A 124 -3.78 -18.38 -2.04
C THR A 124 -3.38 -17.10 -1.34
N LEU A 125 -2.16 -17.03 -0.81
CA LEU A 125 -1.69 -15.88 -0.02
C LEU A 125 -0.46 -15.21 -0.62
N ASP A 126 -0.35 -13.90 -0.43
CA ASP A 126 0.88 -13.17 -0.74
C ASP A 126 1.94 -13.33 0.37
N GLY A 127 3.14 -12.77 0.15
CA GLY A 127 4.24 -12.84 1.14
C GLY A 127 3.98 -12.12 2.46
N ALA A 128 2.89 -11.35 2.57
CA ALA A 128 2.42 -10.71 3.79
C ALA A 128 1.20 -11.43 4.40
N ASN A 129 0.93 -12.69 3.96
CA ASN A 129 -0.22 -13.50 4.34
C ASN A 129 -1.58 -12.87 3.98
N ARG A 130 -1.64 -11.98 2.99
CA ARG A 130 -2.92 -11.42 2.51
C ARG A 130 -3.57 -12.39 1.54
N LEU A 131 -4.88 -12.56 1.66
CA LEU A 131 -5.67 -13.42 0.79
C LEU A 131 -5.70 -12.89 -0.64
N ILE A 132 -4.98 -13.54 -1.56
CA ILE A 132 -5.05 -13.26 -3.00
C ILE A 132 -6.39 -13.73 -3.55
N ALA A 133 -6.75 -15.00 -3.31
CA ALA A 133 -8.00 -15.58 -3.77
C ALA A 133 -8.48 -16.73 -2.89
N LYS A 134 -9.81 -16.91 -2.85
CA LYS A 134 -10.50 -18.06 -2.24
C LYS A 134 -11.21 -18.85 -3.33
N ARG A 135 -10.89 -20.14 -3.49
CA ARG A 135 -11.48 -21.01 -4.51
C ARG A 135 -11.95 -22.33 -3.94
N VAL A 136 -13.16 -22.74 -4.31
CA VAL A 136 -13.63 -24.11 -4.09
C VAL A 136 -13.05 -24.98 -5.19
N VAL A 137 -12.16 -25.91 -4.84
CA VAL A 137 -11.51 -26.83 -5.79
C VAL A 137 -12.45 -27.99 -6.13
N THR A 138 -13.07 -28.57 -5.10
CA THR A 138 -14.02 -29.67 -5.26
C THR A 138 -15.14 -29.52 -4.24
N ILE A 139 -16.36 -29.84 -4.67
CA ILE A 139 -17.50 -30.13 -3.79
C ILE A 139 -17.67 -31.65 -3.78
N GLY A 140 -17.42 -32.25 -2.63
CA GLY A 140 -17.52 -33.68 -2.42
C GLY A 140 -18.96 -34.19 -2.39
N THR A 141 -19.07 -35.50 -2.32
CA THR A 141 -20.32 -36.20 -2.05
C THR A 141 -20.51 -36.36 -0.53
N LEU A 142 -21.38 -37.27 -0.09
CA LEU A 142 -21.63 -37.51 1.33
C LEU A 142 -20.46 -38.20 2.05
N THR A 143 -19.60 -38.92 1.32
CA THR A 143 -18.58 -39.81 1.94
C THR A 143 -17.16 -39.58 1.43
N ALA A 144 -16.97 -38.73 0.43
CA ALA A 144 -15.64 -38.42 -0.12
C ALA A 144 -15.64 -37.17 -0.99
N SER A 145 -14.49 -36.49 -1.00
CA SER A 145 -14.11 -35.47 -1.97
C SER A 145 -12.87 -35.92 -2.74
N LEU A 146 -12.95 -35.99 -4.07
CA LEU A 146 -11.80 -36.27 -4.93
C LEU A 146 -11.01 -34.98 -5.16
N VAL A 147 -9.77 -34.94 -4.69
CA VAL A 147 -8.89 -33.78 -4.83
C VAL A 147 -7.62 -34.22 -5.53
N HIS A 148 -7.44 -33.79 -6.77
CA HIS A 148 -6.24 -34.05 -7.54
C HIS A 148 -5.27 -32.85 -7.39
N PRO A 149 -3.97 -33.05 -7.06
CA PRO A 149 -3.02 -31.94 -6.90
C PRO A 149 -2.99 -30.96 -8.07
N ARG A 150 -3.12 -31.45 -9.30
CA ARG A 150 -3.27 -30.60 -10.51
C ARG A 150 -4.36 -29.53 -10.36
N GLU A 151 -5.53 -29.88 -9.82
CA GLU A 151 -6.63 -28.93 -9.65
C GLU A 151 -6.37 -27.95 -8.50
N VAL A 152 -5.68 -28.39 -7.45
CA VAL A 152 -5.27 -27.52 -6.34
C VAL A 152 -4.26 -26.47 -6.82
N PHE A 153 -3.26 -26.88 -7.61
CA PHE A 153 -2.15 -26.02 -8.00
C PHE A 153 -2.36 -25.25 -9.31
N ALA A 154 -3.33 -25.60 -10.16
CA ALA A 154 -3.52 -24.94 -11.46
C ALA A 154 -3.75 -23.43 -11.32
N ASP A 155 -4.70 -23.03 -10.48
CA ASP A 155 -5.00 -21.62 -10.24
C ASP A 155 -3.95 -20.96 -9.34
N ALA A 156 -3.43 -21.69 -8.35
CA ALA A 156 -2.38 -21.18 -7.48
C ALA A 156 -1.13 -20.78 -8.27
N ILE A 157 -0.70 -21.56 -9.26
CA ILE A 157 0.46 -21.21 -10.11
C ILE A 157 0.21 -19.89 -10.87
N THR A 158 -1.03 -19.61 -11.28
CA THR A 158 -1.39 -18.37 -11.98
C THR A 158 -1.35 -17.16 -11.05
N ASP A 159 -1.79 -17.34 -9.80
CA ASP A 159 -1.77 -16.30 -8.77
C ASP A 159 -0.36 -15.91 -8.30
N ARG A 160 0.63 -16.80 -8.49
CA ARG A 160 2.01 -16.66 -7.96
C ARG A 160 2.05 -16.36 -6.45
N PRO A 161 1.36 -17.16 -5.61
CA PRO A 161 1.31 -16.94 -4.18
C PRO A 161 2.66 -17.26 -3.55
N ALA A 162 2.85 -16.74 -2.34
CA ALA A 162 3.90 -17.21 -1.44
C ALA A 162 3.49 -18.53 -0.77
N SER A 163 2.19 -18.72 -0.50
CA SER A 163 1.63 -19.92 0.15
C SER A 163 0.21 -20.25 -0.30
#